data_AF-A0A249SUM7-F1
#
_entry.id   AF-A0A249SUM7-F1
#
_cell.length_a   1.000
_cell.length_b   1.000
_cell.length_c   1.000
_cell.angle_alpha   90.00
_cell.angle_beta   90.00
_cell.angle_gamma   90.00
#
_symmetry.space_group_name_H-M   'P 1'
#
loop_
_entity.id
_entity.type
_entity.pdbx_description
1 polymer ?
#
loop_
_entity_poly.entity_id
_entity_poly.type
_entity_poly.pdbx_seq_one_letter_code
_entity_poly.pdbx_strand_id
1 'polypeptide(L)'
;MHYTRLRIILLVLITGITLMVYCIALAALPHSPISFGRISRINTISLVPEGWAFFTRDAREDMIIVYKKNSAGIWEQVNVPGASARYLFGLDRKGRAIGVELAMLQAAITDSIWQASREPLTAHFQHDTLPVQLLKNNAAQPLCLGDIIVQVTPPVPWAWARNNKKVIMPYKIARLYVETDH
;
A
#
# COMPACT_ATOMS: atom_id res chain seq x y z
N MET A 1 -38.36 2.00 -35.61
CA MET A 1 -37.21 2.41 -36.44
C MET A 1 -35.94 2.81 -35.65
N HIS A 2 -36.06 3.31 -34.41
CA HIS A 2 -34.88 3.68 -33.58
C HIS A 2 -34.05 2.48 -33.08
N TYR A 3 -34.69 1.39 -32.65
CA TYR A 3 -33.99 0.22 -32.11
C TYR A 3 -33.12 -0.52 -33.15
N THR A 4 -33.51 -0.52 -34.42
CA THR A 4 -32.72 -1.12 -35.50
C THR A 4 -31.46 -0.31 -35.80
N ARG A 5 -31.53 1.02 -35.77
CA ARG A 5 -30.34 1.89 -35.93
C ARG A 5 -29.36 1.74 -34.77
N LEU A 6 -29.86 1.66 -33.54
CA LEU A 6 -29.03 1.44 -32.35
C LEU A 6 -28.30 0.09 -32.40
N ARG A 7 -28.99 -0.98 -32.82
CA ARG A 7 -28.38 -2.32 -32.98
C ARG A 7 -27.26 -2.34 -34.02
N ILE A 8 -27.45 -1.64 -35.14
CA ILE A 8 -26.42 -1.54 -36.18
C ILE A 8 -25.20 -0.78 -35.65
N ILE A 9 -25.40 0.34 -34.94
CA ILE A 9 -24.31 1.10 -34.33
C ILE A 9 -23.53 0.24 -33.32
N LEU A 10 -24.25 -0.50 -32.46
CA LEU A 10 -23.61 -1.40 -31.49
C LEU A 10 -22.83 -2.52 -32.18
N LEU A 11 -23.36 -3.11 -33.25
CA LEU A 11 -22.65 -4.13 -34.02
C LEU A 11 -21.38 -3.58 -34.68
N VAL A 12 -21.44 -2.38 -35.28
CA VAL A 12 -20.27 -1.71 -35.86
C VAL A 12 -19.23 -1.39 -34.79
N LEU A 13 -19.66 -0.96 -33.61
CA LEU A 13 -18.76 -0.62 -32.51
C LEU A 13 -18.09 -1.87 -31.91
N ILE A 14 -18.86 -2.94 -31.70
CA ILE A 14 -18.33 -4.23 -31.20
C ILE A 14 -17.36 -4.82 -32.22
N THR A 15 -17.73 -4.86 -33.50
CA THR A 15 -16.85 -5.38 -34.55
C THR A 15 -15.57 -4.55 -34.65
N GLY A 16 -15.67 -3.22 -34.61
CA GLY A 16 -14.50 -2.32 -34.58
C GLY A 16 -13.57 -2.59 -33.39
N ILE A 17 -14.11 -2.75 -32.18
CA ILE A 17 -13.32 -3.08 -30.98
C ILE A 17 -12.65 -4.44 -31.12
N THR A 18 -13.38 -5.47 -31.59
CA THR A 18 -12.79 -6.81 -31.75
C THR A 18 -11.66 -6.83 -32.77
N LEU A 19 -11.80 -6.08 -33.87
CA LEU A 19 -10.79 -5.97 -34.92
C LEU A 19 -9.56 -5.19 -34.42
N MET A 20 -9.76 -4.15 -33.62
CA MET A 20 -8.69 -3.41 -32.96
C MET A 20 -7.90 -4.30 -31.98
N VAL A 21 -8.59 -5.07 -31.11
CA VAL A 21 -7.95 -6.01 -30.18
C VAL A 21 -7.17 -7.09 -30.94
N TYR A 22 -7.73 -7.61 -32.02
CA TYR A 22 -7.06 -8.60 -32.87
C TYR A 22 -5.78 -8.05 -33.51
N CYS A 23 -5.79 -6.82 -34.02
CA CYS A 23 -4.59 -6.16 -34.56
C CYS A 23 -3.50 -5.98 -33.50
N ILE A 24 -3.87 -5.61 -32.27
CA ILE A 24 -2.92 -5.46 -31.15
C ILE A 24 -2.30 -6.83 -30.80
N ALA A 25 -3.12 -7.89 -30.72
CA ALA A 25 -2.64 -9.23 -30.42
C ALA A 25 -1.63 -9.74 -31.48
N LEU A 26 -1.90 -9.49 -32.77
CA LEU A 26 -0.98 -9.83 -33.85
C LEU A 26 0.33 -9.01 -33.81
N ALA A 27 0.27 -7.75 -33.37
CA ALA A 27 1.45 -6.89 -33.22
C ALA A 27 2.31 -7.26 -32.00
N ALA A 28 1.71 -7.84 -30.95
CA ALA A 28 2.40 -8.28 -29.75
C ALA A 28 3.13 -9.63 -29.93
N LEU A 29 2.82 -10.39 -30.98
CA LEU A 29 3.47 -11.66 -31.29
C LEU A 29 4.83 -11.41 -32.00
N PRO A 30 5.94 -11.98 -31.51
CA PRO A 30 7.28 -11.69 -32.02
C PRO A 30 7.53 -12.19 -33.46
N HIS A 31 6.75 -13.16 -33.95
CA HIS A 31 6.80 -13.65 -35.33
C HIS A 31 5.38 -13.88 -35.87
N SER A 32 4.83 -12.89 -36.58
CA SER A 32 3.59 -13.03 -37.34
C SER A 32 3.93 -13.34 -38.82
N PRO A 33 3.43 -14.47 -39.41
CA PRO A 33 3.74 -14.88 -40.78
C PRO A 33 3.09 -13.99 -41.86
N ILE A 34 2.31 -12.99 -41.46
CA ILE A 34 1.71 -11.99 -42.34
C ILE A 34 2.70 -10.82 -42.45
N SER A 35 3.70 -10.96 -43.33
CA SER A 35 4.66 -9.88 -43.59
C SER A 35 4.05 -8.84 -44.55
N PHE A 36 3.35 -7.84 -44.03
CA PHE A 36 3.04 -6.64 -44.80
C PHE A 36 4.37 -5.90 -45.09
N GLY A 37 4.87 -6.01 -46.33
CA GLY A 37 6.20 -5.58 -46.76
C GLY A 37 6.53 -4.08 -46.71
N ARG A 38 5.76 -3.27 -45.97
CA ARG A 38 6.04 -1.83 -45.79
C ARG A 38 5.31 -1.20 -44.61
N ILE A 39 5.08 -1.93 -43.52
CA ILE A 39 4.81 -1.27 -42.26
C ILE A 39 6.17 -1.13 -41.59
N SER A 40 6.71 0.08 -41.64
CA SER A 40 7.89 0.46 -40.86
C SER A 40 7.74 -0.13 -39.47
N ARG A 41 8.80 -0.77 -38.96
CA ARG A 41 8.91 -1.07 -37.53
C ARG A 41 8.83 0.25 -36.80
N ILE A 42 7.62 0.72 -36.52
CA ILE A 42 7.38 1.76 -35.54
C ILE A 42 7.91 1.12 -34.28
N ASN A 43 9.00 1.70 -33.78
CA ASN A 43 9.64 1.27 -32.55
C ASN A 43 8.62 1.52 -31.43
N THR A 44 7.70 0.58 -31.20
CA THR A 44 6.60 0.68 -30.24
C THR A 44 7.08 0.87 -28.80
N ILE A 45 8.40 0.72 -28.60
CA ILE A 45 9.12 1.02 -27.37
C ILE A 45 9.20 2.53 -27.08
N SER A 46 8.99 3.44 -28.05
CA SER A 46 9.08 4.89 -27.80
C SER A 46 7.79 5.56 -27.33
N LEU A 47 6.65 4.84 -27.34
CA LEU A 47 5.35 5.36 -26.90
C LEU A 47 4.91 4.79 -25.55
N VAL A 48 5.56 3.74 -25.08
CA VAL A 48 5.49 3.35 -23.67
C VAL A 48 6.54 4.20 -22.98
N PRO A 49 6.18 5.14 -22.09
CA PRO A 49 7.20 5.80 -21.30
C PRO A 49 7.91 4.69 -20.53
N GLU A 50 9.21 4.49 -20.75
CA GLU A 50 10.10 3.72 -19.88
C GLU A 50 10.22 4.36 -18.47
N GLY A 51 9.18 5.05 -18.00
CA GLY A 51 9.11 5.89 -16.81
C GLY A 51 7.99 5.49 -15.85
N TRP A 52 7.56 4.22 -15.85
CA TRP A 52 6.72 3.67 -14.77
C TRP A 52 7.55 3.00 -13.65
N ALA A 53 8.88 3.11 -13.70
CA ALA A 53 9.75 2.43 -12.76
C ALA A 53 10.01 3.19 -11.45
N PHE A 54 9.56 4.44 -11.24
CA PHE A 54 10.15 5.28 -10.18
C PHE A 54 9.19 6.11 -9.31
N PHE A 55 8.04 5.55 -8.93
CA PHE A 55 7.29 6.07 -7.77
C PHE A 55 6.79 4.96 -6.84
N THR A 56 7.37 3.76 -6.93
CA THR A 56 7.12 2.71 -5.96
C THR A 56 8.11 2.87 -4.82
N ARG A 57 7.56 3.15 -3.63
CA ARG A 57 8.27 3.08 -2.34
C ARG A 57 9.13 1.82 -2.29
N ASP A 58 10.36 1.89 -1.77
CA ASP A 58 11.25 0.73 -1.80
C ASP A 58 10.59 -0.43 -1.04
N ALA A 59 10.47 -1.57 -1.70
CA ALA A 59 9.88 -2.77 -1.15
C ALA A 59 10.66 -3.34 0.05
N ARG A 60 11.85 -2.80 0.33
CA ARG A 60 12.71 -3.12 1.48
C ARG A 60 12.58 -2.12 2.63
N GLU A 61 11.83 -1.05 2.47
CA GLU A 61 11.59 -0.09 3.55
C GLU A 61 10.86 -0.75 4.72
N ASP A 62 11.28 -0.36 5.93
CA ASP A 62 10.62 -0.79 7.15
C ASP A 62 9.12 -0.44 7.13
N MET A 63 8.32 -1.40 7.58
CA MET A 63 6.90 -1.25 7.77
C MET A 63 6.64 -0.70 9.17
N ILE A 64 5.84 0.37 9.24
CA ILE A 64 5.39 0.97 10.48
C ILE A 64 3.96 0.48 10.73
N ILE A 65 3.75 -0.11 11.89
CA ILE A 65 2.47 -0.65 12.33
C ILE A 65 2.10 0.03 13.64
N VAL A 66 0.86 0.50 13.75
CA VAL A 66 0.35 1.18 14.94
C VAL A 66 -0.74 0.35 15.57
N TYR A 67 -0.74 0.26 16.89
CA TYR A 67 -1.75 -0.41 17.69
C TYR A 67 -2.42 0.58 18.64
N LYS A 68 -3.72 0.42 18.84
CA LYS A 68 -4.53 1.19 19.77
C LYS A 68 -5.46 0.27 20.55
N LYS A 69 -5.75 0.61 21.80
CA LYS A 69 -6.74 -0.14 22.60
C LYS A 69 -8.16 0.10 22.07
N ASN A 70 -8.90 -0.97 21.88
CA ASN A 70 -10.34 -0.92 21.60
C ASN A 70 -11.14 -0.64 22.90
N SER A 71 -12.47 -0.55 22.80
CA SER A 71 -13.34 -0.33 23.96
C SER A 71 -13.30 -1.43 25.02
N ALA A 72 -12.84 -2.63 24.65
CA ALA A 72 -12.62 -3.76 25.56
C ALA A 72 -11.19 -3.77 26.16
N GLY A 73 -10.36 -2.76 25.88
CA GLY A 73 -8.98 -2.66 26.38
C GLY A 73 -7.96 -3.53 25.64
N ILE A 74 -8.35 -4.15 24.52
CA ILE A 74 -7.49 -5.03 23.72
C ILE A 74 -6.76 -4.20 22.67
N TRP A 75 -5.45 -4.43 22.51
CA TRP A 75 -4.64 -3.81 21.47
C TRP A 75 -5.01 -4.35 20.09
N GLU A 76 -5.47 -3.46 19.22
CA GLU A 76 -5.80 -3.75 17.82
C GLU A 76 -4.97 -2.88 16.89
N GLN A 77 -4.61 -3.43 15.73
CA GLN A 77 -3.87 -2.69 14.72
C GLN A 77 -4.75 -1.59 14.13
N VAL A 78 -4.27 -0.35 14.19
CA VAL A 78 -4.85 0.78 13.48
C VAL A 78 -4.51 0.58 12.00
N ASN A 79 -5.54 0.47 11.16
CA ASN A 79 -5.38 0.24 9.73
C ASN A 79 -4.65 1.41 9.08
N VAL A 80 -3.34 1.23 8.83
CA VAL A 80 -2.55 2.17 8.04
C VAL A 80 -2.89 1.96 6.55
N PRO A 81 -3.22 3.01 5.80
CA PRO A 81 -3.67 2.86 4.43
C PRO A 81 -2.48 2.55 3.52
N GLY A 82 -2.33 1.27 3.19
CA GLY A 82 -1.40 0.79 2.16
C GLY A 82 -1.99 -0.48 1.54
N ALA A 83 -2.02 -0.55 0.19
CA ALA A 83 -2.42 -1.66 -0.69
C ALA A 83 -3.58 -2.61 -0.22
N SER A 84 -4.36 -2.21 0.77
CA SER A 84 -5.42 -3.01 1.36
C SER A 84 -6.61 -2.93 0.44
N ALA A 85 -7.28 -4.06 0.24
CA ALA A 85 -8.45 -4.17 -0.62
C ALA A 85 -9.57 -3.18 -0.23
N ARG A 86 -9.56 -2.68 1.01
CA ARG A 86 -10.51 -1.68 1.49
C ARG A 86 -10.28 -0.28 0.89
N TYR A 87 -9.07 0.01 0.40
CA TYR A 87 -8.70 1.30 -0.21
C TYR A 87 -8.57 1.22 -1.75
N LEU A 88 -9.04 0.13 -2.38
CA LEU A 88 -8.81 -0.25 -3.79
C LEU A 88 -9.24 0.79 -4.86
N PHE A 89 -9.85 1.90 -4.49
CA PHE A 89 -10.27 2.95 -5.44
C PHE A 89 -9.91 4.37 -5.02
N GLY A 90 -9.06 4.56 -3.99
CA GLY A 90 -8.59 5.90 -3.61
C GLY A 90 -9.67 6.90 -3.19
N LEU A 91 -10.91 6.43 -2.96
CA LEU A 91 -12.06 7.26 -2.58
C LEU A 91 -11.96 7.76 -1.13
N ASP A 92 -11.19 7.07 -0.28
CA ASP A 92 -10.99 7.47 1.11
C ASP A 92 -9.70 8.30 1.26
N ARG A 93 -9.87 9.63 1.38
CA ARG A 93 -8.78 10.58 1.58
C ARG A 93 -8.12 10.46 2.97
N LYS A 94 -8.80 9.84 3.95
CA LYS A 94 -8.22 9.57 5.29
C LYS A 94 -6.99 8.67 5.19
N GLY A 95 -6.98 7.87 4.13
CA GLY A 95 -5.85 7.13 3.57
C GLY A 95 -4.48 7.80 3.77
N ARG A 96 -4.38 8.99 3.18
CA ARG A 96 -3.11 9.72 3.05
C ARG A 96 -2.76 10.51 4.30
N ALA A 97 -3.76 11.00 5.03
CA ALA A 97 -3.55 11.78 6.25
C ALA A 97 -2.87 10.95 7.35
N ILE A 98 -3.29 9.71 7.54
CA ILE A 98 -2.69 8.79 8.53
C ILE A 98 -1.21 8.55 8.24
N GLY A 99 -0.85 8.33 6.97
CA GLY A 99 0.54 8.07 6.61
C GLY A 99 1.48 9.24 6.95
N VAL A 100 1.03 10.48 6.69
CA VAL A 100 1.80 11.69 7.01
C VAL A 100 1.90 11.88 8.52
N GLU A 101 0.80 11.72 9.24
CA GLU A 101 0.75 11.82 10.70
C GLU A 101 1.71 10.82 11.37
N LEU A 102 1.72 9.56 10.91
CA LEU A 102 2.62 8.53 11.44
C LEU A 102 4.09 8.83 11.17
N ALA A 103 4.43 9.37 10.00
CA ALA A 103 5.79 9.77 9.70
C ALA A 103 6.26 10.92 10.62
N MET A 104 5.39 11.89 10.89
CA MET A 104 5.68 12.99 11.84
C MET A 104 5.86 12.46 13.26
N LEU A 105 4.97 11.58 13.72
CA LEU A 105 5.09 10.97 15.04
C LEU A 105 6.37 10.16 15.16
N GLN A 106 6.70 9.31 14.19
CA GLN A 106 7.92 8.51 14.19
C GLN A 106 9.18 9.37 14.27
N ALA A 107 9.22 10.49 13.53
CA ALA A 107 10.35 11.41 13.56
C ALA A 107 10.52 12.11 14.92
N ALA A 108 9.47 12.19 15.74
CA ALA A 108 9.49 12.77 17.07
C ALA A 108 9.78 11.76 18.19
N ILE A 109 9.82 10.46 17.88
CA ILE A 109 10.14 9.40 18.86
C ILE A 109 11.62 9.47 19.22
N THR A 110 11.92 9.47 20.51
CA THR A 110 13.31 9.47 20.98
C THR A 110 13.92 8.08 20.81
N ASP A 111 15.17 8.01 20.36
CA ASP A 111 15.83 6.73 20.11
C ASP A 111 15.92 5.82 21.35
N SER A 112 15.96 6.41 22.55
CA SER A 112 16.08 5.71 23.83
C SER A 112 14.86 4.87 24.22
N ILE A 113 13.68 5.16 23.66
CA ILE A 113 12.45 4.44 24.02
C ILE A 113 12.17 3.22 23.13
N TRP A 114 12.92 3.06 22.04
CA TRP A 114 12.81 1.89 21.19
C TRP A 114 13.34 0.65 21.89
N GLN A 115 12.51 -0.37 21.97
CA GLN A 115 12.93 -1.71 22.41
C GLN A 115 12.96 -2.66 21.22
N ALA A 116 14.11 -3.30 21.00
CA ALA A 116 14.24 -4.34 20.00
C ALA A 116 13.76 -5.68 20.58
N SER A 117 12.94 -6.42 19.83
CA SER A 117 12.47 -7.74 20.25
C SER A 117 12.32 -8.70 19.06
N ARG A 118 12.30 -9.99 19.38
CA ARG A 118 12.01 -11.11 18.46
C ARG A 118 10.89 -12.00 18.98
N GLU A 119 10.27 -11.61 20.09
CA GLU A 119 9.21 -12.37 20.74
C GLU A 119 7.85 -12.10 20.09
N PRO A 120 6.83 -12.92 20.33
CA PRO A 120 5.47 -12.60 19.93
C PRO A 120 5.02 -11.27 20.54
N LEU A 121 4.44 -10.39 19.71
CA LEU A 121 3.97 -9.06 20.12
C LEU A 121 3.02 -9.09 21.34
N THR A 122 2.27 -10.18 21.49
CA THR A 122 1.35 -10.42 22.61
C THR A 122 2.02 -10.37 23.98
N ALA A 123 3.30 -10.70 24.07
CA ALA A 123 4.05 -10.65 25.33
C ALA A 123 4.18 -9.22 25.86
N HIS A 124 4.38 -8.24 24.97
CA HIS A 124 4.53 -6.83 25.31
C HIS A 124 3.19 -6.18 25.70
N PHE A 125 2.09 -6.64 25.09
CA PHE A 125 0.75 -6.13 25.35
C PHE A 125 0.19 -6.56 26.71
N GLN A 126 0.61 -7.71 27.23
CA GLN A 126 0.12 -8.25 28.51
C GLN A 126 0.76 -7.59 29.73
N HIS A 127 2.04 -7.21 29.63
CA HIS A 127 2.83 -6.78 30.79
C HIS A 127 3.00 -5.26 30.88
N ASP A 128 2.48 -4.50 29.90
CA ASP A 128 2.53 -3.02 29.82
C ASP A 128 3.92 -2.42 30.16
N THR A 129 4.98 -3.15 29.84
CA THR A 129 6.36 -2.92 30.34
C THR A 129 7.11 -1.88 29.52
N LEU A 130 6.48 -1.32 28.49
CA LEU A 130 7.10 -0.37 27.59
C LEU A 130 7.10 1.03 28.21
N PRO A 131 8.23 1.75 28.20
CA PRO A 131 8.28 3.15 28.62
C PRO A 131 7.37 3.98 27.71
N VAL A 132 6.65 4.92 28.31
CA VAL A 132 5.71 5.80 27.60
C VAL A 132 6.36 7.15 27.35
N GLN A 133 6.45 7.57 26.10
CA GLN A 133 6.81 8.94 25.74
C GLN A 133 5.55 9.75 25.42
N LEU A 134 5.43 10.93 26.04
CA LEU A 134 4.39 11.90 25.73
C LEU A 134 4.77 12.65 24.44
N LEU A 135 3.86 12.69 23.48
CA LEU A 135 4.02 13.44 22.24
C LEU A 135 2.81 14.33 21.97
N LYS A 136 3.08 15.49 21.39
CA LYS A 136 2.05 16.38 20.87
C LYS A 136 1.85 16.13 19.39
N ASN A 137 0.59 16.10 18.97
CA ASN A 137 0.22 15.89 17.58
C ASN A 137 -0.33 17.17 16.98
N ASN A 138 0.42 17.71 16.03
CA ASN A 138 0.15 18.98 15.37
C ASN A 138 -0.50 18.76 13.99
N ALA A 139 -0.97 17.54 13.69
CA ALA A 139 -1.67 17.25 12.45
C ALA A 139 -3.03 17.95 12.41
N ALA A 140 -3.43 18.46 11.25
CA ALA A 140 -4.71 19.15 11.06
C ALA A 140 -5.94 18.26 11.38
N GLN A 141 -5.79 16.94 11.28
CA GLN A 141 -6.79 15.95 11.68
C GLN A 141 -6.10 14.78 12.38
N PRO A 142 -5.87 14.85 13.70
CA PRO A 142 -5.12 13.83 14.42
C PRO A 142 -5.97 12.55 14.56
N LEU A 143 -5.54 11.47 13.93
CA LEU A 143 -6.20 10.16 13.96
C LEU A 143 -5.54 9.23 14.99
N CYS A 144 -4.28 9.48 15.33
CA CYS A 144 -3.46 8.70 16.26
C CYS A 144 -3.35 9.41 17.62
N LEU A 145 -4.48 9.58 18.30
CA LEU A 145 -4.53 10.15 19.66
C LEU A 145 -4.64 9.09 20.75
N GLY A 146 -4.12 9.41 21.94
CA GLY A 146 -4.17 8.61 23.15
C GLY A 146 -3.01 7.62 23.28
N ASP A 147 -3.25 6.54 24.03
CA ASP A 147 -2.29 5.45 24.25
C ASP A 147 -2.15 4.58 22.99
N ILE A 148 -0.99 4.68 22.33
CA ILE A 148 -0.67 3.96 21.10
C ILE A 148 0.67 3.22 21.23
N ILE A 149 0.80 2.14 20.48
CA ILE A 149 2.06 1.43 20.33
C ILE A 149 2.47 1.47 18.87
N VAL A 150 3.72 1.85 18.61
CA VAL A 150 4.32 1.88 17.28
C VAL A 150 5.33 0.75 17.18
N GLN A 151 5.18 -0.08 16.15
CA GLN A 151 6.11 -1.13 15.77
C GLN A 151 6.76 -0.79 14.43
N VAL A 152 8.08 -0.96 14.35
CA VAL A 152 8.86 -0.84 13.12
C VAL A 152 9.49 -2.20 12.83
N THR A 153 9.15 -2.80 11.67
CA THR A 153 9.66 -4.11 11.26
C THR A 153 10.06 -4.11 9.80
N PRO A 154 11.16 -4.75 9.41
CA PRO A 154 11.47 -4.95 8.01
C PRO A 154 10.40 -5.82 7.34
N PRO A 155 10.19 -5.68 6.02
CA PRO A 155 9.25 -6.50 5.28
C PRO A 155 9.68 -7.97 5.30
N VAL A 156 8.71 -8.88 5.38
CA VAL A 156 8.97 -10.32 5.27
C VAL A 156 9.49 -10.59 3.87
N PRO A 157 10.72 -11.11 3.70
CA PRO A 157 11.25 -11.25 2.37
C PRO A 157 10.50 -12.34 1.61
N TRP A 158 10.34 -12.13 0.30
CA TRP A 158 9.46 -12.93 -0.58
C TRP A 158 9.71 -14.44 -0.50
N ALA A 159 10.97 -14.86 -0.28
CA ALA A 159 11.37 -16.26 -0.16
C ALA A 159 10.63 -16.98 0.98
N TRP A 160 10.20 -16.24 2.00
CA TRP A 160 9.49 -16.76 3.17
C TRP A 160 7.98 -16.50 3.12
N ALA A 161 7.46 -15.76 2.14
CA ALA A 161 6.04 -15.41 2.04
C ALA A 161 5.12 -16.63 1.85
N ARG A 162 5.63 -17.73 1.28
CA ARG A 162 4.88 -18.99 1.07
C ARG A 162 4.99 -19.97 2.24
N ASN A 163 5.77 -19.64 3.29
CA ASN A 163 5.94 -20.55 4.41
C ASN A 163 4.70 -20.51 5.31
N ASN A 164 4.07 -21.66 5.57
CA ASN A 164 2.91 -21.75 6.46
C ASN A 164 3.25 -21.51 7.94
N LYS A 165 4.53 -21.49 8.30
CA LYS A 165 4.97 -21.14 9.67
C LYS A 165 5.00 -19.62 9.82
N LYS A 166 4.39 -19.10 10.89
CA LYS A 166 4.39 -17.68 11.23
C LYS A 166 5.84 -17.21 11.49
N VAL A 167 6.42 -16.52 10.52
CA VAL A 167 7.78 -15.97 10.63
C VAL A 167 7.70 -14.70 11.49
N ILE A 168 8.42 -14.70 12.62
CA ILE A 168 8.56 -13.53 13.46
C ILE A 168 9.82 -12.79 13.01
N MET A 169 9.63 -11.66 12.34
CA MET A 169 10.74 -10.78 11.97
C MET A 169 11.20 -10.00 13.21
N PRO A 170 12.51 -9.70 13.34
CA PRO A 170 12.98 -8.78 14.38
C PRO A 170 12.32 -7.42 14.20
N TYR A 171 11.86 -6.80 15.28
CA TYR A 171 11.19 -5.51 15.23
C TYR A 171 11.64 -4.60 16.36
N LYS A 172 11.37 -3.31 16.21
CA LYS A 172 11.44 -2.31 17.28
C LYS A 172 10.04 -1.89 17.69
N ILE A 173 9.82 -1.69 18.98
CA ILE A 173 8.53 -1.27 19.53
C ILE A 173 8.72 -0.09 20.47
N ALA A 174 7.76 0.84 20.46
CA ALA A 174 7.71 2.01 21.30
C ALA A 174 6.26 2.28 21.71
N ARG A 175 6.04 2.70 22.95
CA ARG A 175 4.72 3.12 23.44
C ARG A 175 4.68 4.62 23.61
N LEU A 176 3.61 5.23 23.12
CA LEU A 176 3.44 6.67 23.08
C LEU A 176 2.08 7.04 23.66
N TYR A 177 2.05 8.16 24.38
CA TYR A 177 0.79 8.82 24.70
C TYR A 177 0.73 10.10 23.88
N VAL A 178 -0.25 10.18 22.98
CA VAL A 178 -0.35 11.28 22.01
C VAL A 178 -1.50 12.20 22.38
N GLU A 179 -1.18 13.46 22.62
CA GLU A 179 -2.15 14.52 22.92
C GLU A 179 -2.31 15.47 21.74
N THR A 180 -3.48 16.10 21.62
CA THR A 180 -3.72 17.18 20.66
C THR A 180 -2.99 18.44 21.13
N ASP A 181 -2.23 19.09 20.25
CA ASP A 181 -1.91 20.50 20.44
C ASP A 181 -3.19 21.30 20.10
N HIS A 182 -3.60 22.18 21.01
CA HIS A 182 -4.93 22.82 21.09
C HIS A 182 -5.54 23.30 19.77
#